data_AF-A0A920T7F8-F1
#
_entry.id   AF-A0A920T7F8-F1
#
_cell.length_a   1.000
_cell.length_b   1.000
_cell.length_c   1.000
_cell.angle_alpha   90.00
_cell.angle_beta   90.00
_cell.angle_gamma   90.00
#
_symmetry.space_group_name_H-M   'P 1'
#
loop_
_entity.id
_entity.type
_entity.pdbx_description
1 polymer ?
#
loop_
_entity_poly.entity_id
_entity_poly.type
_entity_poly.pdbx_seq_one_letter_code
_entity_poly.pdbx_strand_id
1 'polypeptide(L)'
;MVAGWYPGVRHHVKRFKITNLMNKGEELYKIGLHNRSLSYFDEALKMDSGLTFEIATYKHRIAVELLTMADQMKDLNSLKFVVYALEETQKLTGGLSKTNSRILDELKQKLAVNESYEIREKIDQILNEEKKKKEDEKSILVGMVISEVEEIMGPPSEIISNNDNSGNQLWIYRYEEGKEVLLTFTNYKLFRIEQE
;
A
#
# COMPACT_ATOMS: atom_id res chain seq x y z
N MET A 1 -23.88 -0.83 47.13
CA MET A 1 -23.11 -0.16 46.06
C MET A 1 -22.33 1.00 46.67
N VAL A 2 -21.05 0.77 47.01
CA VAL A 2 -20.17 1.78 47.64
C VAL A 2 -19.11 2.22 46.63
N ALA A 3 -19.54 2.76 45.50
CA ALA A 3 -18.64 3.20 44.42
C ALA A 3 -18.96 4.62 43.96
N GLY A 4 -19.53 5.45 44.85
CA GLY A 4 -20.05 6.77 44.48
C GLY A 4 -19.13 7.95 44.76
N TRP A 5 -18.28 7.94 45.80
CA TRP A 5 -17.77 9.23 46.32
C TRP A 5 -16.40 9.17 47.02
N TYR A 6 -15.37 8.66 46.34
CA TYR A 6 -13.97 8.85 46.78
C TYR A 6 -13.04 9.13 45.59
N PRO A 7 -12.83 10.42 45.23
CA PRO A 7 -11.94 10.83 44.14
C PRO A 7 -10.51 10.30 44.28
N GLY A 8 -10.02 10.13 45.51
CA GLY A 8 -8.69 9.60 45.81
C GLY A 8 -8.49 8.16 45.36
N VAL A 9 -9.47 7.27 45.56
CA VAL A 9 -9.35 5.84 45.20
C VAL A 9 -9.16 5.67 43.69
N ARG A 10 -9.89 6.44 42.87
CA ARG A 10 -9.75 6.39 41.41
C ARG A 10 -8.35 6.85 40.94
N HIS A 11 -7.78 7.85 41.60
CA HIS A 11 -6.42 8.32 41.32
C HIS A 11 -5.37 7.25 41.69
N HIS A 12 -5.50 6.61 42.85
CA HIS A 12 -4.59 5.54 43.27
C HIS A 12 -4.66 4.32 42.35
N VAL A 13 -5.86 3.91 41.91
CA VAL A 13 -6.04 2.81 40.96
C VAL A 13 -5.41 3.15 39.60
N LYS A 14 -5.59 4.39 39.12
CA LYS A 14 -4.96 4.85 37.87
C LYS A 14 -3.43 4.79 37.99
N ARG A 15 -2.86 5.34 39.06
CA ARG A 15 -1.40 5.33 39.31
C ARG A 15 -0.86 3.91 39.39
N PHE A 16 -1.53 3.02 40.13
CA PHE A 16 -1.12 1.62 40.23
C PHE A 16 -1.12 0.92 38.87
N LYS A 17 -2.16 1.15 38.05
CA LYS A 17 -2.24 0.59 36.70
C LYS A 17 -1.11 1.09 35.81
N ILE A 18 -0.80 2.38 35.86
CA ILE A 18 0.33 2.98 35.14
C ILE A 18 1.65 2.34 35.58
N THR A 19 1.91 2.26 36.88
CA THR A 19 3.14 1.64 37.40
C THR A 19 3.27 0.18 36.98
N ASN A 20 2.18 -0.58 36.99
CA ASN A 20 2.18 -1.97 36.53
C ASN A 20 2.51 -2.09 35.02
N LEU A 21 1.97 -1.19 34.18
CA LEU A 21 2.29 -1.15 32.75
C LEU A 21 3.78 -0.82 32.54
N MET A 22 4.30 0.19 33.24
CA MET A 22 5.72 0.57 33.18
C MET A 22 6.64 -0.60 33.59
N ASN A 23 6.35 -1.26 34.71
CA ASN A 23 7.13 -2.40 35.19
C ASN A 23 7.14 -3.56 34.19
N LYS A 24 5.97 -3.91 33.62
CA LYS A 24 5.89 -4.94 32.57
C LYS A 24 6.69 -4.56 31.33
N GLY A 25 6.59 -3.30 30.90
CA GLY A 25 7.38 -2.77 29.80
C GLY A 25 8.87 -2.92 30.05
N GLU A 26 9.34 -2.57 31.24
CA GLU A 26 10.74 -2.69 31.66
C GLU A 26 11.21 -4.14 31.73
N GLU A 27 10.43 -5.06 32.30
CA GLU A 27 10.76 -6.49 32.35
C GLU A 27 10.93 -7.09 30.96
N LEU A 28 10.01 -6.77 30.06
CA LEU A 28 10.06 -7.23 28.67
C LEU A 28 11.23 -6.63 27.89
N TYR A 29 11.57 -5.37 28.18
CA TYR A 29 12.77 -4.72 27.64
C TYR A 29 14.04 -5.47 28.05
N LYS A 30 14.19 -5.79 29.35
CA LYS A 30 15.37 -6.49 29.89
C LYS A 30 15.62 -7.85 29.27
N ILE A 31 14.57 -8.53 28.79
CA ILE A 31 14.68 -9.83 28.11
C ILE A 31 14.71 -9.73 26.58
N GLY A 32 14.83 -8.51 26.02
CA GLY A 32 14.95 -8.28 24.58
C GLY A 32 13.63 -8.31 23.79
N LEU A 33 12.47 -8.39 24.46
CA LEU A 33 11.16 -8.37 23.79
C LEU A 33 10.70 -6.93 23.52
N HIS A 34 11.46 -6.22 22.68
CA HIS A 34 11.29 -4.78 22.42
C HIS A 34 9.88 -4.39 21.96
N ASN A 35 9.28 -5.12 21.00
CA ASN A 35 7.93 -4.80 20.50
C ASN A 35 6.85 -4.88 21.60
N ARG A 36 6.93 -5.88 22.48
CA ARG A 36 5.98 -6.03 23.59
C ARG A 36 6.24 -5.01 24.69
N SER A 37 7.50 -4.69 24.94
CA SER A 37 7.89 -3.62 25.87
C SER A 37 7.28 -2.28 25.44
N LEU A 38 7.42 -1.92 24.16
CA LEU A 38 6.89 -0.70 23.57
C LEU A 38 5.36 -0.60 23.68
N SER A 39 4.62 -1.69 23.45
CA SER A 39 3.16 -1.66 23.59
C SER A 39 2.73 -1.30 25.01
N TYR A 40 3.41 -1.81 26.03
CA TYR A 40 3.10 -1.47 27.42
C TYR A 40 3.46 -0.02 27.75
N PHE A 41 4.57 0.50 27.24
CA PHE A 41 4.92 1.90 27.39
C PHE A 41 3.91 2.82 26.70
N ASP A 42 3.47 2.51 25.48
CA ASP A 42 2.47 3.32 24.78
C ASP A 42 1.11 3.30 25.49
N GLU A 43 0.72 2.18 26.10
CA GLU A 43 -0.46 2.12 26.97
C GLU A 43 -0.31 3.00 28.21
N ALA A 44 0.86 2.99 28.86
CA ALA A 44 1.13 3.85 30.01
C ALA A 44 1.09 5.34 29.62
N LEU A 45 1.68 5.71 28.49
CA LEU A 45 1.71 7.08 27.97
C LEU A 45 0.31 7.60 27.63
N LYS A 46 -0.57 6.75 27.07
CA LYS A 46 -1.98 7.10 26.82
C LYS A 46 -2.73 7.41 28.12
N MET A 47 -2.34 6.79 29.23
CA MET A 47 -2.96 7.02 30.53
C MET A 47 -2.39 8.25 31.24
N ASP A 48 -1.11 8.54 31.06
CA ASP A 48 -0.43 9.69 31.66
C ASP A 48 0.66 10.26 30.74
N SER A 49 0.37 11.42 30.16
CA SER A 49 1.31 12.15 29.30
C SER A 49 2.53 12.68 30.06
N GLY A 50 2.50 12.74 31.39
CA GLY A 50 3.66 13.12 32.22
C GLY A 50 4.84 12.15 32.09
N LEU A 51 4.60 10.92 31.62
CA LEU A 51 5.62 9.90 31.39
C LEU A 51 6.43 10.08 30.10
N THR A 52 6.16 11.14 29.32
CA THR A 52 6.78 11.35 28.00
C THR A 52 8.30 11.21 28.04
N PHE A 53 8.97 11.86 28.99
CA PHE A 53 10.44 11.82 29.09
C PHE A 53 10.99 10.45 29.50
N GLU A 54 10.35 9.78 30.48
CA GLU A 54 10.76 8.46 30.95
C GLU A 54 10.62 7.41 29.84
N ILE A 55 9.47 7.39 29.16
CA ILE A 55 9.20 6.47 28.05
C ILE A 55 10.09 6.79 26.84
N ALA A 56 10.36 8.05 26.56
CA ALA A 56 11.30 8.43 25.51
C ALA A 56 12.71 7.92 25.80
N THR A 57 13.14 7.89 27.06
CA THR A 57 14.43 7.32 27.46
C THR A 57 14.50 5.82 27.16
N TYR A 58 13.43 5.06 27.45
CA TYR A 58 13.36 3.65 27.07
C TYR A 58 13.34 3.46 25.55
N LYS A 59 12.54 4.24 24.82
CA LYS A 59 12.51 4.22 23.34
C LYS A 59 13.89 4.49 22.75
N HIS A 60 14.63 5.44 23.32
CA HIS A 60 16.01 5.74 22.92
C HIS A 60 16.94 4.55 23.14
N ARG A 61 16.91 3.92 24.31
CA ARG A 61 17.75 2.74 24.62
C ARG A 61 17.45 1.58 23.67
N ILE A 62 16.17 1.27 23.46
CA ILE A 62 15.73 0.25 22.51
C ILE A 62 16.23 0.60 21.10
N ALA A 63 16.13 1.87 20.69
CA ALA A 63 16.60 2.29 19.37
C ALA A 63 18.11 2.13 19.20
N VAL A 64 18.91 2.44 20.23
CA VAL A 64 20.36 2.23 20.23
C VAL A 64 20.70 0.74 20.13
N GLU A 65 20.03 -0.11 20.92
CA GLU A 65 20.22 -1.57 20.86
C GLU A 65 19.84 -2.15 19.49
N LEU A 66 18.67 -1.78 18.96
CA LEU A 66 18.25 -2.17 17.61
C LEU A 66 19.25 -1.66 16.57
N LEU A 67 19.76 -0.43 16.73
CA LEU A 67 20.76 0.15 15.84
C LEU A 67 22.08 -0.64 15.84
N THR A 68 22.53 -1.15 17.00
CA THR A 68 23.68 -2.07 17.05
C THR A 68 23.42 -3.38 16.31
N MET A 69 22.14 -3.76 16.16
CA MET A 69 21.70 -4.91 15.38
C MET A 69 21.31 -4.54 13.93
N ALA A 70 21.36 -3.25 13.53
CA ALA A 70 20.75 -2.77 12.29
C ALA A 70 21.43 -3.29 11.02
N ASP A 71 22.73 -3.61 11.07
CA ASP A 71 23.40 -4.29 9.96
C ASP A 71 22.82 -5.68 9.68
N GLN A 72 22.13 -6.27 10.67
CA GLN A 72 21.42 -7.55 10.57
C GLN A 72 19.89 -7.37 10.37
N MET A 73 19.34 -6.17 10.61
CA MET A 73 17.90 -5.92 10.49
C MET A 73 17.49 -5.74 9.03
N LYS A 74 16.74 -6.71 8.52
CA LYS A 74 16.00 -6.60 7.24
C LYS A 74 14.58 -6.03 7.41
N ASP A 75 14.10 -5.88 8.64
CA ASP A 75 12.72 -5.44 8.92
C ASP A 75 12.57 -3.92 8.80
N LEU A 76 11.76 -3.50 7.83
CA LEU A 76 11.45 -2.09 7.55
C LEU A 76 10.81 -1.40 8.76
N ASN A 77 9.96 -2.09 9.53
CA ASN A 77 9.28 -1.49 10.67
C ASN A 77 10.24 -1.18 11.82
N SER A 78 11.18 -2.10 12.08
CA SER A 78 12.25 -1.89 13.05
C SER A 78 13.15 -0.71 12.65
N LEU A 79 13.48 -0.56 11.36
CA LEU A 79 14.25 0.60 10.87
C LEU A 79 13.48 1.93 11.04
N LYS A 80 12.19 1.96 10.69
CA LYS A 80 11.31 3.13 10.88
C LYS A 80 11.20 3.52 12.35
N PHE A 81 11.09 2.53 13.25
CA PHE A 81 11.07 2.77 14.69
C PHE A 81 12.37 3.41 15.20
N VAL A 82 13.53 2.90 14.78
CA VAL A 82 14.83 3.47 15.19
C VAL A 82 14.94 4.94 14.77
N VAL A 83 14.54 5.27 13.55
CA VAL A 83 14.51 6.67 13.07
C VAL A 83 13.59 7.52 13.94
N TYR A 84 12.35 7.09 14.16
CA TYR A 84 11.39 7.81 15.00
C TYR A 84 11.93 8.08 16.41
N ALA A 85 12.50 7.06 17.06
CA ALA A 85 12.99 7.18 18.42
C ALA A 85 14.19 8.14 18.54
N LEU A 86 15.08 8.15 17.54
CA LEU A 86 16.20 9.09 17.49
C LEU A 86 15.72 10.53 17.27
N GLU A 87 14.76 10.76 16.37
CA GLU A 87 14.17 12.09 16.16
C GLU A 87 13.45 12.61 17.41
N GLU A 88 12.70 11.74 18.07
CA GLU A 88 11.97 12.10 19.29
C GLU A 88 12.95 12.45 20.41
N THR A 89 14.03 11.68 20.54
CA THR A 89 15.12 12.00 21.48
C THR A 89 15.71 13.37 21.14
N GLN A 90 16.05 13.63 19.87
CA GLN A 90 16.61 14.91 19.43
C GLN A 90 15.71 16.10 19.79
N LYS A 91 14.39 15.96 19.61
CA LYS A 91 13.40 16.98 19.96
C LYS A 91 13.37 17.25 21.47
N LEU A 92 13.43 16.19 22.28
CA LEU A 92 13.32 16.29 23.74
C LEU A 92 14.60 16.78 24.41
N THR A 93 15.77 16.40 23.88
CA THR A 93 17.08 16.74 24.46
C THR A 93 17.72 17.98 23.81
N GLY A 94 17.16 18.48 22.71
CA GLY A 94 17.71 19.59 21.93
C GLY A 94 18.90 19.20 21.04
N GLY A 95 19.29 17.92 21.01
CA GLY A 95 20.40 17.44 20.20
C GLY A 95 20.76 15.97 20.42
N LEU A 96 21.34 15.35 19.38
CA LEU A 96 21.93 14.02 19.43
C LEU A 96 23.47 14.11 19.45
N SER A 97 24.14 13.04 19.88
CA SER A 97 25.58 12.92 19.65
C SER A 97 25.89 12.91 18.15
N LYS A 98 27.10 13.34 17.77
CA LYS A 98 27.55 13.39 16.37
C LYS A 98 27.48 12.03 15.66
N THR A 99 27.67 10.94 16.41
CA THR A 99 27.54 9.57 15.88
C THR A 99 26.08 9.24 15.59
N ASN A 100 25.18 9.53 16.52
CA ASN A 100 23.77 9.20 16.40
C ASN A 100 23.08 10.07 15.34
N SER A 101 23.50 11.32 15.17
CA SER A 101 23.00 12.18 14.09
C SER A 101 23.40 11.64 12.70
N ARG A 102 24.66 11.22 12.53
CA ARG A 102 25.12 10.64 11.25
C ARG A 102 24.34 9.36 10.90
N ILE A 103 24.14 8.48 11.88
CA ILE A 103 23.43 7.22 11.64
C ILE A 103 21.94 7.49 11.36
N LEU A 104 21.33 8.48 12.00
CA LEU A 104 19.97 8.93 11.68
C LEU A 104 19.86 9.36 10.22
N ASP A 105 20.81 10.16 9.72
CA ASP A 105 20.83 10.62 8.33
C ASP A 105 21.00 9.45 7.34
N GLU A 106 21.89 8.51 7.64
CA GLU A 106 22.12 7.30 6.81
C GLU A 106 20.88 6.40 6.75
N LEU A 107 20.22 6.18 7.89
CA LEU A 107 18.98 5.39 7.96
C LEU A 107 17.85 6.05 7.17
N LYS A 108 17.71 7.38 7.25
CA LYS A 108 16.72 8.12 6.46
C LYS A 108 16.97 8.00 4.97
N GLN A 109 18.22 8.12 4.52
CA GLN A 109 18.56 7.93 3.11
C GLN A 109 18.23 6.52 2.63
N LYS A 110 18.59 5.49 3.42
CA LYS A 110 18.30 4.09 3.11
C LYS A 110 16.79 3.82 2.99
N LEU A 111 15.99 4.37 3.89
CA LEU A 111 14.53 4.28 3.84
C LEU A 111 13.96 4.98 2.61
N ALA A 112 14.44 6.19 2.28
CA ALA A 112 13.97 6.94 1.11
C ALA A 112 14.25 6.20 -0.21
N VAL A 113 15.43 5.59 -0.34
CA VAL A 113 15.75 4.75 -1.51
C VAL A 113 14.79 3.55 -1.60
N ASN A 114 14.53 2.87 -0.48
CA ASN A 114 13.68 1.69 -0.46
C ASN A 114 12.20 2.03 -0.78
N GLU A 115 11.66 3.10 -0.22
CA GLU A 115 10.30 3.57 -0.52
C GLU A 115 10.15 3.97 -2.00
N SER A 116 11.17 4.62 -2.57
CA SER A 116 11.17 4.95 -4.00
C SER A 116 11.21 3.71 -4.90
N TYR A 117 11.87 2.65 -4.45
CA TYR A 117 11.93 1.36 -5.15
C TYR A 117 10.58 0.64 -5.10
N GLU A 118 9.93 0.55 -3.94
CA GLU A 118 8.59 -0.04 -3.78
C GLU A 118 7.53 0.68 -4.63
N ILE A 119 7.61 2.02 -4.72
CA ILE A 119 6.72 2.81 -5.58
C ILE A 119 6.93 2.46 -7.06
N ARG A 120 8.19 2.36 -7.50
CA ARG A 120 8.50 1.98 -8.89
C ARG A 120 7.99 0.58 -9.22
N GLU A 121 8.22 -0.39 -8.32
CA GLU A 121 7.75 -1.76 -8.51
C GLU A 121 6.21 -1.83 -8.65
N LYS A 122 5.48 -1.08 -7.81
CA LYS A 122 4.01 -0.99 -7.93
C LYS A 122 3.56 -0.33 -9.23
N ILE A 123 4.24 0.72 -9.68
CA ILE A 123 3.94 1.37 -10.97
C ILE A 123 4.14 0.38 -12.12
N ASP A 124 5.25 -0.36 -12.12
CA ASP A 124 5.54 -1.35 -13.16
C ASP A 124 4.52 -2.49 -13.18
N GLN A 125 4.03 -2.92 -12.01
CA GLN A 125 2.95 -3.90 -11.89
C GLN A 125 1.64 -3.36 -12.50
N ILE A 126 1.21 -2.16 -12.12
CA ILE A 126 -0.01 -1.52 -12.64
C ILE A 126 0.09 -1.36 -14.16
N LEU A 127 1.22 -0.86 -14.67
CA LEU A 127 1.43 -0.68 -16.10
C LEU A 127 1.39 -2.02 -16.86
N ASN A 128 1.93 -3.09 -16.29
CA ASN A 128 1.85 -4.42 -16.88
C ASN A 128 0.43 -5.00 -16.84
N GLU A 129 -0.31 -4.78 -15.76
CA GLU A 129 -1.71 -5.19 -15.67
C GLU A 129 -2.57 -4.43 -16.69
N GLU A 130 -2.36 -3.14 -16.86
CA GLU A 130 -3.04 -2.33 -17.88
C GLU A 130 -2.69 -2.76 -19.30
N LYS A 131 -1.42 -3.09 -19.57
CA LYS A 131 -1.00 -3.62 -20.88
C LYS A 131 -1.70 -4.95 -21.19
N LYS A 132 -1.72 -5.87 -20.22
CA LYS A 132 -2.43 -7.15 -20.38
C LYS A 132 -3.93 -6.95 -20.62
N LYS A 133 -4.59 -6.07 -19.86
CA LYS A 133 -6.01 -5.74 -20.06
C LYS A 133 -6.28 -5.14 -21.44
N LYS A 134 -5.40 -4.29 -21.96
CA LYS A 134 -5.52 -3.72 -23.32
C LYS A 134 -5.22 -4.74 -24.43
N GLU A 135 -4.36 -5.72 -24.18
CA GLU A 135 -4.12 -6.84 -25.10
C GLU A 135 -5.31 -7.82 -25.12
N ASP A 136 -6.01 -7.98 -24.00
CA ASP A 136 -7.23 -8.79 -23.88
C ASP A 136 -8.47 -8.10 -24.50
N GLU A 137 -8.52 -6.77 -24.54
CA GLU A 137 -9.53 -5.98 -25.28
C GLU A 137 -9.15 -5.85 -26.77
N LYS A 138 -9.18 -6.97 -27.51
CA LYS A 138 -9.13 -6.90 -28.99
C LYS A 138 -10.38 -6.19 -29.50
N SER A 139 -10.29 -4.88 -29.74
CA SER A 139 -11.34 -4.09 -30.39
C SER A 139 -11.16 -4.09 -31.91
N ILE A 140 -12.27 -4.20 -32.64
CA ILE A 140 -12.25 -4.08 -34.09
C ILE A 140 -12.02 -2.63 -34.51
N LEU A 141 -11.11 -2.41 -35.47
CA LEU A 141 -10.77 -1.10 -36.00
C LEU A 141 -11.11 -1.03 -37.49
N VAL A 142 -11.58 0.15 -37.93
CA VAL A 142 -11.81 0.43 -39.36
C VAL A 142 -10.50 0.20 -40.13
N GLY A 143 -10.56 -0.61 -41.18
CA GLY A 143 -9.43 -1.01 -42.01
C GLY A 143 -8.98 -2.47 -41.85
N MET A 144 -9.42 -3.16 -40.80
CA MET A 144 -9.15 -4.59 -40.57
C MET A 144 -9.74 -5.47 -41.69
N VAL A 145 -9.09 -6.60 -41.98
CA VAL A 145 -9.57 -7.56 -42.98
C VAL A 145 -10.68 -8.44 -42.38
N ILE A 146 -11.59 -8.93 -43.22
CA ILE A 146 -12.71 -9.80 -42.80
C ILE A 146 -12.24 -10.94 -41.85
N SER A 147 -11.16 -11.64 -42.18
CA SER A 147 -10.65 -12.74 -41.34
C SER A 147 -10.16 -12.29 -39.96
N GLU A 148 -9.58 -11.09 -39.85
CA GLU A 148 -9.14 -10.52 -38.57
C GLU A 148 -10.34 -10.12 -37.71
N VAL A 149 -11.39 -9.58 -38.34
CA VAL A 149 -12.63 -9.20 -37.64
C VAL A 149 -13.40 -10.43 -37.18
N GLU A 150 -13.46 -11.50 -37.98
CA GLU A 150 -14.09 -12.77 -37.61
C GLU A 150 -13.36 -13.49 -36.47
N GLU A 151 -12.02 -13.42 -36.42
CA GLU A 151 -11.24 -13.98 -35.32
C GLU A 151 -11.50 -13.24 -33.99
N ILE A 152 -11.80 -11.94 -34.07
CA ILE A 152 -12.05 -11.08 -32.90
C ILE A 152 -13.51 -11.17 -32.43
N MET A 153 -14.47 -11.13 -33.35
CA MET A 153 -15.90 -11.01 -33.05
C MET A 153 -16.69 -12.32 -33.19
N GLY A 154 -16.09 -13.35 -33.81
CA GLY A 154 -16.78 -14.58 -34.18
C GLY A 154 -17.66 -14.43 -35.44
N PRO A 155 -18.37 -15.49 -35.83
CA PRO A 155 -19.21 -15.46 -37.03
C PRO A 155 -20.42 -14.53 -36.85
N PRO A 156 -20.79 -13.74 -37.87
CA PRO A 156 -21.94 -12.83 -37.82
C PRO A 156 -23.28 -13.58 -37.83
N SER A 157 -24.34 -12.94 -37.35
CA SER A 157 -25.70 -13.49 -37.38
C SER A 157 -26.26 -13.52 -38.79
N GLU A 158 -25.94 -12.50 -39.61
CA GLU A 158 -26.43 -12.36 -40.97
C GLU A 158 -25.37 -11.67 -41.86
N ILE A 159 -25.24 -12.14 -43.10
CA ILE A 159 -24.33 -11.57 -44.10
C ILE A 159 -25.14 -11.22 -45.34
N ILE A 160 -25.10 -9.94 -45.72
CA ILE A 160 -25.70 -9.43 -46.96
C ILE A 160 -24.56 -9.06 -47.90
N SER A 161 -24.43 -9.77 -49.02
CA SER A 161 -23.46 -9.49 -50.08
C SER A 161 -24.16 -8.96 -51.33
N ASN A 162 -23.55 -7.98 -51.99
CA ASN A 162 -24.05 -7.55 -53.30
C ASN A 162 -23.49 -8.49 -54.37
N ASN A 163 -24.38 -9.11 -55.16
CA ASN A 163 -24.09 -10.32 -55.96
C ASN A 163 -23.32 -10.03 -57.27
N ASP A 164 -22.42 -9.05 -57.26
CA ASP A 164 -21.72 -8.60 -58.45
C ASP A 164 -20.27 -8.22 -58.11
N ASN A 165 -19.47 -9.24 -57.74
CA ASN A 165 -18.00 -9.29 -57.65
C ASN A 165 -17.24 -8.08 -57.02
N SER A 166 -17.93 -7.17 -56.35
CA SER A 166 -17.37 -6.09 -55.56
C SER A 166 -17.28 -6.62 -54.13
N GLY A 167 -16.11 -6.58 -53.51
CA GLY A 167 -15.84 -7.10 -52.16
C GLY A 167 -16.55 -6.35 -51.03
N ASN A 168 -17.81 -5.95 -51.26
CA ASN A 168 -18.67 -5.22 -50.36
C ASN A 168 -19.63 -6.20 -49.69
N GLN A 169 -19.56 -6.27 -48.37
CA GLN A 169 -20.39 -7.15 -47.55
C GLN A 169 -20.88 -6.37 -46.33
N LEU A 170 -22.12 -6.60 -45.93
CA LEU A 170 -22.67 -6.08 -44.69
C LEU A 170 -22.87 -7.26 -43.74
N TRP A 171 -22.24 -7.18 -42.57
CA TRP A 171 -22.36 -8.17 -41.50
C TRP A 171 -23.18 -7.58 -40.37
N ILE A 172 -24.17 -8.34 -39.91
CA ILE A 172 -25.08 -7.92 -38.84
C ILE A 172 -24.88 -8.88 -37.66
N TYR A 173 -24.58 -8.31 -36.50
CA TYR A 173 -24.50 -9.02 -35.22
C TYR A 173 -25.69 -8.62 -34.36
N ARG A 174 -26.51 -9.61 -33.98
CA ARG A 174 -27.65 -9.40 -33.08
C ARG A 174 -27.31 -9.95 -31.70
N TYR A 175 -27.32 -9.08 -30.69
CA TYR A 175 -27.07 -9.47 -29.30
C TYR A 175 -28.37 -9.72 -28.54
N GLU A 176 -28.34 -10.56 -27.50
CA GLU A 176 -29.53 -10.96 -26.73
C GLU A 176 -30.27 -9.78 -26.07
N GLU A 177 -29.59 -8.64 -25.88
CA GLU A 177 -30.18 -7.40 -25.36
C GLU A 177 -30.95 -6.56 -26.41
N GLY A 178 -31.09 -7.05 -27.65
CA GLY A 178 -31.77 -6.33 -28.73
C GLY A 178 -30.94 -5.23 -29.38
N LYS A 179 -29.64 -5.16 -29.07
CA LYS A 179 -28.67 -4.27 -29.74
C LYS A 179 -28.19 -4.91 -31.03
N GLU A 180 -28.13 -4.14 -32.10
CA GLU A 180 -27.64 -4.61 -33.40
C GLU A 180 -26.36 -3.84 -33.76
N VAL A 181 -25.31 -4.58 -34.13
CA VAL A 181 -24.06 -4.00 -34.63
C VAL A 181 -23.93 -4.35 -36.11
N LEU A 182 -23.84 -3.31 -36.93
CA LEU A 182 -23.67 -3.42 -38.37
C LEU A 182 -22.23 -3.10 -38.75
N LEU A 183 -21.57 -4.05 -39.41
CA LEU A 183 -20.22 -3.91 -39.93
C LEU A 183 -20.28 -3.91 -41.46
N THR A 184 -19.93 -2.78 -42.06
CA THR A 184 -19.86 -2.65 -43.51
C THR A 184 -18.43 -2.85 -43.97
N PHE A 185 -18.22 -3.84 -44.81
CA PHE A 185 -16.96 -4.13 -45.49
C PHE A 185 -17.00 -3.60 -46.90
N THR A 186 -15.89 -3.02 -47.36
CA THR A 186 -15.67 -2.67 -48.76
C THR A 186 -14.28 -3.15 -49.19
N ASN A 187 -14.17 -3.79 -50.36
CA ASN A 187 -12.94 -4.45 -50.80
C ASN A 187 -12.31 -5.36 -49.71
N TYR A 188 -13.13 -6.16 -49.03
CA TYR A 188 -12.72 -7.09 -47.96
C TYR A 188 -12.12 -6.43 -46.70
N LYS A 189 -12.25 -5.10 -46.54
CA LYS A 189 -11.79 -4.35 -45.37
C LYS A 189 -12.96 -3.68 -44.67
N LEU A 190 -12.94 -3.67 -43.34
CA LEU A 190 -13.95 -3.02 -42.51
C LEU A 190 -13.93 -1.52 -42.79
N PHE A 191 -15.02 -0.99 -43.32
CA PHE A 191 -15.15 0.42 -43.71
C PHE A 191 -15.94 1.22 -42.68
N ARG A 192 -16.98 0.62 -42.10
CA ARG A 192 -17.87 1.32 -41.16
C ARG A 192 -18.39 0.38 -40.08
N ILE A 193 -18.56 0.92 -38.88
CA ILE A 193 -19.15 0.26 -37.72
C ILE A 193 -20.33 1.14 -37.28
N GLU A 194 -21.52 0.57 -37.22
CA GLU A 194 -22.74 1.22 -36.71
C GLU A 194 -23.34 0.36 -35.60
N GLN A 195 -23.93 1.00 -34.59
CA GLN A 195 -24.56 0.33 -33.46
C GLN A 195 -25.94 0.96 -33.22
N GLU A 196 -26.99 0.14 -33.28
CA GLU A 196 -28.38 0.49 -32.94
C GLU A 196 -28.78 -0.08 -31.57
#